data_AF-A0A2W4P947-F1
#
_entry.id   AF-A0A2W4P947-F1
#
_cell.length_a   1.000
_cell.length_b   1.000
_cell.length_c   1.000
_cell.angle_alpha   90.00
_cell.angle_beta   90.00
_cell.angle_gamma   90.00
#
_symmetry.space_group_name_H-M   'P 1'
#
loop_
_entity.id
_entity.type
_entity.pdbx_description
1 polymer ?
#
loop_
_entity_poly.entity_id
_entity_poly.type
_entity_poly.pdbx_seq_one_letter_code
_entity_poly.pdbx_strand_id
1 'polypeptide(L)'
;MRTLIGILCLAQSESETPTSGSNDLLDGIIYGTIVLFILSVITEKFTQLARMYPSRFRIAGIVVCTLVLIPIGAGLSAGWWAPEGYLNGNTKASYVLGIVLLLLSDLFCLIMLIANTDVIQRRFARAFSSLSVLNNVRKSDAGDLIVEDKTTVEREVTILSFIIGFIVAYSFNAHLFGLLDTKPHLGWGDGKPLFVETVKFPLPNPELFSFDAMKAVGFVLTAFFLAFGSKFFHDLLDTLLQVKEYKRKMNDRETYQVSNIKQFDEYFYTDYLQLAKICLEQNKATVAALPNLGAYFVGVSSDPLNRRPVIILHSTLQNNAGYPPSFQGRLDSGKIYNVKTEVVYGFTEPEIHLDPGDSISHKDFSHTPGTICCCVKDNQRTYLLTCAHVMTGGAPVVTVTTTNGWVNLKTPDDTKSADTKFAPIGTLAFALIDNELDAALSETTEVIRPVVNINVPPADYTDALNGAEVRIEGKLNKTQAFVQGYSQEPIKFRYSGGSHKLGGLILISNNNIGTPVTATQKGDSGAMVYLVKDRVALGMVIGGNSQYTYVIPLSRILLRTKTQLT
;
A
#
# COMPACT_ATOMS: atom_id res chain seq x y z
N MET A 1 -12.78 2.26 2.25
CA MET A 1 -11.47 2.69 1.67
C MET A 1 -10.44 1.57 1.67
N ARG A 2 -10.12 0.92 2.81
CA ARG A 2 -9.25 -0.28 2.83
C ARG A 2 -9.76 -1.45 1.97
N THR A 3 -11.06 -1.71 1.96
CA THR A 3 -11.69 -2.71 1.05
C THR A 3 -11.60 -2.29 -0.42
N LEU A 4 -11.68 -1.00 -0.70
CA LEU A 4 -11.58 -0.43 -2.04
C LEU A 4 -10.14 -0.55 -2.59
N ILE A 5 -9.15 -0.31 -1.72
CA ILE A 5 -7.72 -0.50 -2.02
C ILE A 5 -7.41 -2.00 -2.19
N GLY A 6 -8.05 -2.89 -1.42
CA GLY A 6 -7.91 -4.34 -1.58
C GLY A 6 -8.44 -4.86 -2.92
N ILE A 7 -9.61 -4.38 -3.36
CA ILE A 7 -10.19 -4.73 -4.67
C ILE A 7 -9.36 -4.13 -5.82
N LEU A 8 -8.87 -2.90 -5.68
CA LEU A 8 -7.98 -2.25 -6.67
C LEU A 8 -6.61 -2.96 -6.80
N CYS A 9 -6.03 -3.42 -5.69
CA CYS A 9 -4.77 -4.17 -5.71
C CYS A 9 -4.93 -5.57 -6.32
N LEU A 10 -6.07 -6.24 -6.09
CA LEU A 10 -6.36 -7.52 -6.74
C LEU A 10 -6.54 -7.34 -8.27
N ALA A 11 -7.29 -6.32 -8.70
CA ALA A 11 -7.54 -6.05 -10.11
C ALA A 11 -6.30 -5.58 -10.89
N GLN A 12 -5.43 -4.77 -10.30
CA GLN A 12 -4.16 -4.35 -10.95
C GLN A 12 -3.13 -5.48 -11.03
N SER A 13 -3.12 -6.41 -10.07
CA SER A 13 -2.17 -7.54 -10.12
C SER A 13 -2.49 -8.57 -11.21
N GLU A 14 -3.72 -8.59 -11.72
CA GLU A 14 -4.16 -9.51 -12.78
C GLU A 14 -4.10 -8.89 -14.19
N SER A 15 -3.89 -7.57 -14.33
CA SER A 15 -3.97 -6.87 -15.63
C SER A 15 -2.68 -6.84 -16.46
N GLU A 16 -1.55 -7.35 -15.95
CA GLU A 16 -0.24 -7.22 -16.62
C GLU A 16 0.21 -8.45 -17.45
N THR A 17 -0.61 -9.49 -17.62
CA THR A 17 -0.22 -10.65 -18.45
C THR A 17 -1.19 -10.90 -19.61
N PRO A 18 -0.74 -10.83 -20.88
CA PRO A 18 -1.58 -11.12 -22.02
C PRO A 18 -1.87 -12.63 -22.08
N THR A 19 -3.12 -13.01 -21.84
CA THR A 19 -3.60 -14.38 -22.08
C THR A 19 -3.65 -14.65 -23.57
N SER A 20 -2.85 -15.60 -24.05
CA SER A 20 -3.06 -16.18 -25.38
C SER A 20 -4.28 -17.11 -25.35
N GLY A 21 -5.26 -16.85 -26.22
CA GLY A 21 -6.10 -17.92 -26.75
C GLY A 21 -7.56 -18.02 -26.31
N SER A 22 -8.19 -16.95 -25.85
CA SER A 22 -9.61 -16.63 -26.09
C SER A 22 -9.95 -15.40 -25.25
N ASN A 23 -10.41 -14.32 -25.87
CA ASN A 23 -11.00 -13.19 -25.15
C ASN A 23 -12.20 -13.71 -24.35
N ASP A 24 -12.01 -14.03 -23.07
CA ASP A 24 -13.10 -14.58 -22.27
C ASP A 24 -14.05 -13.42 -21.96
N LEU A 25 -15.21 -13.42 -22.63
CA LEU A 25 -16.28 -12.42 -22.47
C LEU A 25 -16.56 -12.13 -20.99
N LEU A 26 -16.40 -13.15 -20.13
CA LEU A 26 -16.55 -13.06 -18.68
C LEU A 26 -15.56 -12.10 -18.02
N ASP A 27 -14.30 -12.06 -18.47
CA ASP A 27 -13.29 -11.14 -17.93
C ASP A 27 -13.60 -9.69 -18.31
N GLY A 28 -14.10 -9.46 -19.53
CA GLY A 28 -14.61 -8.15 -19.95
C GLY A 28 -15.81 -7.70 -19.12
N ILE A 29 -16.76 -8.60 -18.84
CA ILE A 29 -17.93 -8.31 -17.99
C ILE A 29 -17.50 -8.01 -16.54
N ILE A 30 -16.57 -8.78 -15.97
CA ILE A 30 -16.04 -8.54 -14.62
C ILE A 30 -15.37 -7.18 -14.55
N TYR A 31 -14.49 -6.86 -15.52
CA TYR A 31 -13.83 -5.56 -15.55
C TYR A 31 -14.84 -4.41 -15.69
N GLY A 32 -15.77 -4.51 -16.64
CA GLY A 32 -16.83 -3.52 -16.83
C GLY A 32 -17.65 -3.31 -15.55
N THR A 33 -17.95 -4.40 -14.83
CA THR A 33 -18.65 -4.36 -13.54
C THR A 33 -17.82 -3.68 -12.45
N ILE A 34 -16.51 -3.91 -12.38
CA ILE A 34 -15.61 -3.22 -11.44
C ILE A 34 -15.62 -1.70 -11.71
N VAL A 35 -15.54 -1.28 -12.97
CA VAL A 35 -15.60 0.14 -13.33
C VAL A 35 -16.94 0.74 -12.95
N LEU A 36 -18.06 0.06 -13.26
CA LEU A 36 -19.39 0.50 -12.87
C LEU A 36 -19.55 0.58 -11.34
N PHE A 37 -18.97 -0.36 -10.59
CA PHE A 37 -18.92 -0.31 -9.13
C PHE A 37 -18.23 0.96 -8.64
N ILE A 38 -17.02 1.26 -9.14
CA ILE A 38 -16.27 2.47 -8.75
C ILE A 38 -17.06 3.73 -9.09
N LEU A 39 -17.57 3.85 -10.32
CA LEU A 39 -18.37 4.99 -10.75
C LEU A 39 -19.65 5.13 -9.92
N SER A 40 -20.28 4.02 -9.50
CA SER A 40 -21.49 4.06 -8.68
C SER A 40 -21.22 4.56 -7.27
N VAL A 41 -20.06 4.23 -6.68
CA VAL A 41 -19.62 4.79 -5.40
C VAL A 41 -19.40 6.29 -5.53
N ILE A 42 -18.78 6.73 -6.62
CA ILE A 42 -18.58 8.16 -6.92
C ILE A 42 -19.96 8.85 -7.02
N THR A 43 -20.86 8.33 -7.85
CA THR A 43 -22.23 8.85 -8.01
C THR A 43 -22.95 8.92 -6.66
N GLU A 44 -22.91 7.88 -5.85
CA GLU A 44 -23.54 7.85 -4.52
C GLU A 44 -23.00 8.95 -3.61
N LYS A 45 -21.68 9.16 -3.57
CA LYS A 45 -21.05 10.21 -2.77
C LYS A 45 -21.37 11.61 -3.27
N PHE A 46 -21.42 11.82 -4.58
CA PHE A 46 -21.86 13.08 -5.16
C PHE A 46 -23.34 13.34 -4.86
N THR A 47 -24.21 12.33 -4.95
CA THR A 47 -25.62 12.46 -4.55
C THR A 47 -25.76 12.80 -3.07
N GLN A 48 -24.99 12.14 -2.19
CA GLN A 48 -24.97 12.46 -0.75
C GLN A 48 -24.49 13.89 -0.49
N LEU A 49 -23.45 14.33 -1.20
CA LEU A 49 -22.90 15.69 -1.07
C LEU A 49 -23.89 16.75 -1.57
N ALA A 50 -24.51 16.52 -2.72
CA ALA A 50 -25.57 17.36 -3.26
C ALA A 50 -26.73 17.49 -2.26
N ARG A 51 -27.03 16.39 -1.56
CA ARG A 51 -28.07 16.36 -0.55
C ARG A 51 -27.69 17.10 0.75
N MET A 52 -26.43 17.00 1.16
CA MET A 52 -25.94 17.56 2.42
C MET A 52 -25.68 19.08 2.34
N TYR A 53 -25.32 19.59 1.16
CA TYR A 53 -25.01 21.02 0.97
C TYR A 53 -25.79 21.64 -0.20
N PRO A 54 -27.12 21.71 -0.13
CA PRO A 54 -27.95 22.21 -1.22
C PRO A 54 -27.53 23.59 -1.71
N SER A 55 -27.24 24.54 -0.83
CA SER A 55 -26.87 25.92 -1.21
C SER A 55 -25.51 26.03 -1.92
N ARG A 56 -24.51 25.24 -1.50
CA ARG A 56 -23.16 25.27 -2.10
C ARG A 56 -23.09 24.44 -3.38
N PHE A 57 -23.82 23.33 -3.43
CA PHE A 57 -23.95 22.52 -4.64
C PHE A 57 -24.72 23.26 -5.74
N ARG A 58 -25.69 24.11 -5.39
CA ARG A 58 -26.38 25.01 -6.34
C ARG A 58 -25.42 25.96 -7.05
N ILE A 59 -24.48 26.57 -6.32
CA ILE A 59 -23.47 27.46 -6.90
C ILE A 59 -22.50 26.67 -7.78
N ALA A 60 -22.04 25.50 -7.32
CA ALA A 60 -21.16 24.63 -8.11
C ALA A 60 -21.83 24.14 -9.40
N GLY A 61 -23.11 23.75 -9.35
CA GLY A 61 -23.89 23.34 -10.52
C GLY A 61 -24.06 24.46 -11.53
N ILE A 62 -24.29 25.70 -11.08
CA ILE A 62 -24.34 26.88 -11.95
C ILE A 62 -22.96 27.10 -12.61
N VAL A 63 -21.88 27.04 -11.84
CA VAL A 63 -20.51 27.19 -12.37
C VAL A 63 -20.19 26.10 -13.38
N VAL A 64 -20.59 24.85 -13.14
CA VAL A 64 -20.39 23.73 -14.07
C VAL A 64 -21.26 23.86 -15.32
N CYS A 65 -22.56 24.18 -15.21
CA CYS A 65 -23.40 24.45 -16.39
C CYS A 65 -22.80 25.61 -17.22
N THR A 66 -22.30 26.67 -16.56
CA THR A 66 -21.74 27.85 -17.24
C THR A 66 -20.39 27.55 -17.92
N LEU A 67 -19.52 26.76 -17.29
CA LEU A 67 -18.19 26.44 -17.81
C LEU A 67 -18.18 25.27 -18.80
N VAL A 68 -19.17 24.39 -18.77
CA VAL A 68 -19.21 23.17 -19.61
C VAL A 68 -20.27 23.27 -20.71
N LEU A 69 -21.50 23.70 -20.41
CA LEU A 69 -22.59 23.69 -21.40
C LEU A 69 -22.54 24.89 -22.36
N ILE A 70 -22.18 26.07 -21.87
CA ILE A 70 -22.08 27.27 -22.72
C ILE A 70 -21.02 27.10 -23.82
N PRO A 71 -19.82 26.55 -23.56
CA PRO A 71 -18.87 26.27 -24.62
C PRO A 71 -19.37 25.20 -25.60
N ILE A 72 -20.04 24.13 -25.14
CA ILE A 72 -20.60 23.09 -26.03
C ILE A 72 -21.68 23.68 -26.94
N GLY A 73 -22.55 24.55 -26.43
CA GLY A 73 -23.53 25.28 -27.24
C GLY A 73 -22.88 26.24 -28.25
N ALA A 74 -21.82 26.94 -27.84
CA ALA A 74 -21.06 27.80 -28.73
C ALA A 74 -20.38 27.00 -29.86
N GLY A 75 -19.80 25.83 -29.55
CA GLY A 75 -19.17 24.93 -30.52
C GLY A 75 -20.15 24.32 -31.53
N LEU A 76 -21.35 23.93 -31.08
CA LEU A 76 -22.42 23.46 -31.98
C LEU A 76 -22.98 24.60 -32.86
N SER A 77 -23.11 25.82 -32.31
CA SER A 77 -23.57 26.97 -33.08
C SER A 77 -22.55 27.41 -34.13
N ALA A 78 -21.24 27.33 -33.84
CA ALA A 78 -20.16 27.66 -34.76
C ALA A 78 -20.13 26.74 -36.00
N GLY A 79 -20.54 25.47 -35.88
CA GLY A 79 -20.70 24.55 -37.00
C GLY A 79 -21.79 24.95 -38.00
N TRP A 80 -22.76 25.79 -37.58
CA TRP A 80 -23.84 26.29 -38.44
C TRP A 80 -23.34 27.36 -39.43
N TRP A 81 -22.29 28.10 -39.09
CA TRP A 81 -21.70 29.16 -39.93
C TRP A 81 -20.53 28.66 -40.78
N ALA A 82 -20.18 27.37 -40.67
CA ALA A 82 -19.13 26.77 -41.48
C ALA A 82 -19.57 26.70 -42.96
N PRO A 83 -18.73 27.14 -43.92
CA PRO A 83 -19.08 27.18 -45.33
C PRO A 83 -19.49 25.80 -45.88
N GLU A 84 -20.41 25.79 -46.85
CA GLU A 84 -21.21 24.66 -47.36
C GLU A 84 -20.47 23.39 -47.87
N GLY A 85 -19.16 23.25 -47.67
CA GLY A 85 -18.37 22.08 -48.10
C GLY A 85 -17.98 21.09 -47.00
N TYR A 86 -18.23 21.37 -45.72
CA TYR A 86 -17.61 20.61 -44.62
C TYR A 86 -18.49 19.56 -43.92
N LEU A 87 -19.79 19.45 -44.25
CA LEU A 87 -20.74 18.63 -43.49
C LEU A 87 -21.58 17.70 -44.38
N ASN A 88 -21.40 16.39 -44.24
CA ASN A 88 -22.17 15.35 -44.94
C ASN A 88 -23.59 15.24 -44.37
N GLY A 89 -24.60 14.86 -45.17
CA GLY A 89 -26.03 14.92 -44.79
C GLY A 89 -26.42 14.28 -43.45
N ASN A 90 -25.77 13.19 -43.03
CA ASN A 90 -25.99 12.56 -41.72
C ASN A 90 -25.55 13.43 -40.52
N THR A 91 -24.58 14.33 -40.72
CA THR A 91 -24.10 15.21 -39.65
C THR A 91 -25.14 16.29 -39.30
N LYS A 92 -25.93 16.77 -40.26
CA LYS A 92 -26.97 17.78 -40.01
C LYS A 92 -28.06 17.29 -39.05
N ALA A 93 -28.46 16.01 -39.16
CA ALA A 93 -29.43 15.41 -38.24
C ALA A 93 -28.86 15.21 -36.82
N SER A 94 -27.58 14.80 -36.70
CA SER A 94 -26.90 14.72 -35.39
C SER A 94 -26.66 16.10 -34.78
N TYR A 95 -26.46 17.16 -35.58
CA TYR A 95 -26.39 18.54 -35.10
C TYR A 95 -27.75 19.03 -34.61
N VAL A 96 -28.83 18.77 -35.33
CA VAL A 96 -30.19 19.13 -34.88
C VAL A 96 -30.53 18.39 -33.59
N LEU A 97 -30.24 17.09 -33.50
CA LEU A 97 -30.46 16.32 -32.27
C LEU A 97 -29.56 16.80 -31.13
N GLY A 98 -28.29 17.11 -31.39
CA GLY A 98 -27.36 17.69 -30.42
C GLY A 98 -27.81 19.05 -29.91
N ILE A 99 -28.31 19.93 -30.79
CA ILE A 99 -28.88 21.23 -30.43
C ILE A 99 -30.18 21.04 -29.65
N VAL A 100 -31.05 20.10 -30.02
CA VAL A 100 -32.26 19.79 -29.24
C VAL A 100 -31.91 19.27 -27.85
N LEU A 101 -30.93 18.36 -27.73
CA LEU A 101 -30.48 17.83 -26.45
C LEU A 101 -29.76 18.88 -25.61
N LEU A 102 -29.01 19.79 -26.25
CA LEU A 102 -28.35 20.89 -25.56
C LEU A 102 -29.34 21.97 -25.15
N LEU A 103 -30.35 22.29 -25.98
CA LEU A 103 -31.46 23.14 -25.60
C LEU A 103 -32.28 22.50 -24.47
N LEU A 104 -32.45 21.17 -24.45
CA LEU A 104 -33.07 20.47 -23.33
C LEU A 104 -32.20 20.51 -22.07
N SER A 105 -30.88 20.40 -22.21
CA SER A 105 -29.91 20.51 -21.10
C SER A 105 -29.81 21.93 -20.56
N ASP A 106 -29.79 22.95 -21.43
CA ASP A 106 -29.77 24.36 -21.09
C ASP A 106 -31.13 24.79 -20.54
N LEU A 107 -32.24 24.30 -21.09
CA LEU A 107 -33.56 24.46 -20.53
C LEU A 107 -33.63 23.81 -19.16
N PHE A 108 -33.02 22.64 -18.97
CA PHE A 108 -32.93 21.98 -17.66
C PHE A 108 -32.06 22.77 -16.68
N CYS A 109 -30.87 23.25 -17.05
CA CYS A 109 -30.03 24.12 -16.19
C CYS A 109 -30.72 25.47 -15.92
N LEU A 110 -31.44 26.04 -16.89
CA LEU A 110 -32.23 27.26 -16.73
C LEU A 110 -33.42 27.02 -15.79
N ILE A 111 -34.09 25.89 -15.91
CA ILE A 111 -35.11 25.41 -14.97
C ILE A 111 -34.51 25.27 -13.57
N MET A 112 -33.31 24.69 -13.44
CA MET A 112 -32.57 24.57 -12.17
C MET A 112 -32.15 25.93 -11.59
N LEU A 113 -31.81 26.90 -12.45
CA LEU A 113 -31.43 28.26 -12.10
C LEU A 113 -32.65 29.07 -11.63
N ILE A 114 -33.74 29.02 -12.41
CA ILE A 114 -35.01 29.70 -12.15
C ILE A 114 -35.69 29.16 -10.90
N ALA A 115 -35.73 27.84 -10.73
CA ALA A 115 -36.27 27.18 -9.54
C ALA A 115 -35.49 27.52 -8.26
N ASN A 116 -34.29 28.11 -8.35
CA ASN A 116 -33.41 28.43 -7.21
C ASN A 116 -33.27 29.91 -6.86
N THR A 117 -33.92 30.82 -7.59
CA THR A 117 -33.97 32.25 -7.20
C THR A 117 -35.29 32.56 -6.49
N ASP A 118 -35.22 32.94 -5.21
CA ASP A 118 -36.39 33.26 -4.35
C ASP A 118 -37.33 34.32 -4.96
N VAL A 119 -36.78 35.21 -5.79
CA VAL A 119 -37.52 36.28 -6.47
C VAL A 119 -38.36 35.74 -7.65
N ILE A 120 -37.88 34.69 -8.32
CA ILE A 120 -38.55 34.11 -9.50
C ILE A 120 -39.51 32.97 -9.10
N GLN A 121 -39.19 32.20 -8.04
CA GLN A 121 -40.13 31.23 -7.46
C GLN A 121 -41.49 31.86 -7.13
N ARG A 122 -41.50 33.08 -6.58
CA ARG A 122 -42.76 33.79 -6.27
C ARG A 122 -43.56 34.22 -7.51
N ARG A 123 -42.88 34.49 -8.63
CA ARG A 123 -43.53 34.93 -9.89
C ARG A 123 -43.99 33.78 -10.77
N PHE A 124 -43.33 32.61 -10.72
CA PHE A 124 -43.62 31.45 -11.56
C PHE A 124 -44.03 30.19 -10.79
N ALA A 125 -44.49 30.32 -9.54
CA ALA A 125 -44.90 29.22 -8.66
C ALA A 125 -45.88 28.21 -9.30
N ARG A 126 -46.75 28.66 -10.21
CA ARG A 126 -47.73 27.80 -10.90
C ARG A 126 -47.13 26.92 -12.00
N ALA A 127 -46.01 27.32 -12.61
CA ALA A 127 -45.37 26.55 -13.69
C ALA A 127 -44.36 25.53 -13.15
N PHE A 128 -43.78 25.78 -11.97
CA PHE A 128 -42.73 24.95 -11.35
C PHE A 128 -43.23 24.05 -10.22
N SER A 129 -44.53 24.04 -9.92
CA SER A 129 -45.11 23.10 -8.94
C SER A 129 -44.91 21.62 -9.34
N SER A 130 -44.60 21.34 -10.61
CA SER A 130 -44.31 19.99 -11.13
C SER A 130 -42.85 19.53 -10.95
N LEU A 131 -41.95 20.41 -10.50
CA LEU A 131 -40.51 20.13 -10.31
C LEU A 131 -40.12 20.09 -8.82
N SER A 132 -40.94 19.41 -8.00
CA SER A 132 -40.72 19.20 -6.56
C SER A 132 -39.40 18.49 -6.21
N VAL A 133 -38.82 17.77 -7.19
CA VAL A 133 -37.62 16.92 -7.10
C VAL A 133 -36.41 17.59 -6.45
N LEU A 134 -36.32 18.91 -6.52
CA LEU A 134 -35.17 19.69 -6.03
C LEU A 134 -35.41 20.37 -4.68
N ASN A 135 -36.67 20.40 -4.21
CA ASN A 135 -37.05 21.04 -2.95
C ASN A 135 -36.88 20.10 -1.75
N ASN A 136 -36.89 18.79 -1.96
CA ASN A 136 -36.77 17.77 -0.91
C ASN A 136 -35.35 17.38 -0.48
N VAL A 137 -34.40 18.26 -0.77
CA VAL A 137 -33.02 18.10 -0.33
C VAL A 137 -32.81 18.55 1.13
N ARG A 138 -33.84 19.05 1.81
CA ARG A 138 -33.76 19.40 3.24
C ARG A 138 -34.06 18.18 4.11
N LYS A 139 -33.04 17.61 4.78
CA LYS A 139 -33.28 17.08 6.13
C LYS A 139 -33.67 18.28 6.98
N SER A 140 -34.91 18.34 7.47
CA SER A 140 -35.26 19.33 8.48
C SER A 140 -34.54 18.95 9.78
N ASP A 141 -33.80 19.90 10.35
CA ASP A 141 -33.20 19.78 11.69
C ASP A 141 -34.27 19.84 12.82
N ALA A 142 -35.55 19.85 12.46
CA ALA A 142 -36.68 19.74 13.37
C ALA A 142 -37.48 18.48 12.98
N GLY A 143 -37.60 17.55 13.92
CA GLY A 143 -38.28 16.27 13.78
C GLY A 143 -39.81 16.37 13.70
N ASP A 144 -40.33 17.17 12.76
CA ASP A 144 -41.74 17.15 12.38
C ASP A 144 -41.89 16.47 11.01
N LEU A 145 -42.53 15.31 11.05
CA LEU A 145 -42.98 14.52 9.92
C LEU A 145 -44.08 15.29 9.18
N ILE A 146 -43.72 16.08 8.17
CA ILE A 146 -44.63 16.23 7.03
C ILE A 146 -44.58 14.87 6.33
N VAL A 147 -45.69 14.13 6.43
CA VAL A 147 -45.91 12.85 5.74
C VAL A 147 -45.97 13.16 4.24
N GLU A 148 -44.81 13.37 3.63
CA GLU A 148 -44.64 13.17 2.21
C GLU A 148 -44.59 11.67 1.95
N ASP A 149 -45.32 11.24 0.92
CA ASP A 149 -45.40 9.86 0.50
C ASP A 149 -43.98 9.32 0.27
N LYS A 150 -43.58 8.23 0.96
CA LYS A 150 -42.24 7.65 0.83
C LYS A 150 -41.86 7.39 -0.64
N THR A 151 -42.86 7.10 -1.47
CA THR A 151 -42.69 6.84 -2.90
C THR A 151 -42.25 8.09 -3.68
N THR A 152 -42.67 9.30 -3.29
CA THR A 152 -42.24 10.52 -3.96
C THR A 152 -40.79 10.84 -3.63
N VAL A 153 -40.40 10.74 -2.36
CA VAL A 153 -39.01 10.96 -1.93
C VAL A 153 -38.04 9.97 -2.59
N GLU A 154 -38.42 8.69 -2.68
CA GLU A 154 -37.61 7.67 -3.36
C GLU A 154 -37.45 7.94 -4.85
N ARG A 155 -38.54 8.34 -5.53
CA ARG A 155 -38.51 8.73 -6.95
C ARG A 155 -37.60 9.93 -7.17
N GLU A 156 -37.65 10.92 -6.31
CA GLU A 156 -36.83 12.13 -6.41
C GLU A 156 -35.33 11.84 -6.21
N VAL A 157 -35.00 11.01 -5.22
CA VAL A 157 -33.62 10.56 -4.99
C VAL A 157 -33.10 9.72 -6.16
N THR A 158 -33.95 8.90 -6.77
CA THR A 158 -33.59 8.08 -7.93
C THR A 158 -33.29 8.95 -9.15
N ILE A 159 -34.13 9.95 -9.44
CA ILE A 159 -33.93 10.90 -10.53
C ILE A 159 -32.65 11.71 -10.31
N LEU A 160 -32.41 12.19 -9.09
CA LEU A 160 -31.18 12.92 -8.75
C LEU A 160 -29.93 12.04 -8.96
N SER A 161 -29.98 10.78 -8.52
CA SER A 161 -28.89 9.82 -8.68
C SER A 161 -28.63 9.49 -10.15
N PHE A 162 -29.68 9.41 -10.97
CA PHE A 162 -29.57 9.23 -12.41
C PHE A 162 -28.89 10.44 -13.07
N ILE A 163 -29.28 11.67 -12.72
CA ILE A 163 -28.66 12.88 -13.28
C ILE A 163 -27.17 12.96 -12.91
N ILE A 164 -26.84 12.72 -11.65
CA ILE A 164 -25.45 12.70 -11.19
C ILE A 164 -24.69 11.54 -11.84
N GLY A 165 -25.31 10.38 -12.00
CA GLY A 165 -24.79 9.24 -12.74
C GLY A 165 -24.45 9.59 -14.18
N PHE A 166 -25.30 10.35 -14.87
CA PHE A 166 -25.05 10.81 -16.23
C PHE A 166 -23.86 11.76 -16.31
N ILE A 167 -23.76 12.72 -15.40
CA ILE A 167 -22.61 13.65 -15.33
C ILE A 167 -21.31 12.88 -15.08
N VAL A 168 -21.33 11.91 -14.17
CA VAL A 168 -20.17 11.06 -13.87
C VAL A 168 -19.80 10.22 -15.09
N ALA A 169 -20.76 9.50 -15.68
CA ALA A 169 -20.54 8.67 -16.87
C ALA A 169 -19.92 9.49 -18.02
N TYR A 170 -20.46 10.68 -18.29
CA TYR A 170 -19.95 11.57 -19.32
C TYR A 170 -18.55 12.11 -19.00
N SER A 171 -18.31 12.55 -17.77
CA SER A 171 -17.01 13.11 -17.35
C SER A 171 -15.87 12.10 -17.53
N PHE A 172 -16.16 10.82 -17.28
CA PHE A 172 -15.20 9.74 -17.44
C PHE A 172 -15.22 9.07 -18.83
N ASN A 173 -16.00 9.59 -19.79
CA ASN A 173 -16.24 8.96 -21.10
C ASN A 173 -16.69 7.48 -20.98
N ALA A 174 -17.32 7.13 -19.86
CA ALA A 174 -17.77 5.80 -19.49
C ALA A 174 -19.17 5.53 -20.08
N HIS A 175 -19.22 5.09 -21.33
CA HIS A 175 -20.45 4.62 -21.98
C HIS A 175 -20.49 3.09 -21.97
N LEU A 176 -21.66 2.50 -21.76
CA LEU A 176 -21.82 1.08 -21.44
C LEU A 176 -21.15 0.16 -22.45
N PHE A 177 -21.29 0.47 -23.74
CA PHE A 177 -20.72 -0.34 -24.83
C PHE A 177 -19.19 -0.34 -24.82
N GLY A 178 -18.56 0.79 -24.47
CA GLY A 178 -17.10 0.87 -24.32
C GLY A 178 -16.60 0.17 -23.06
N LEU A 179 -17.40 0.10 -22.00
CA LEU A 179 -17.07 -0.62 -20.77
C LEU A 179 -17.12 -2.14 -20.91
N LEU A 180 -17.89 -2.65 -21.88
CA LEU A 180 -18.02 -4.07 -22.17
C LEU A 180 -17.02 -4.56 -23.24
N ASP A 181 -16.18 -3.67 -23.76
CA ASP A 181 -15.10 -4.06 -24.67
C ASP A 181 -13.95 -4.72 -23.87
N THR A 182 -13.15 -5.52 -24.56
CA THR A 182 -11.98 -6.24 -24.02
C THR A 182 -10.89 -5.31 -23.47
N LYS A 183 -10.85 -4.06 -23.92
CA LYS A 183 -9.94 -3.00 -23.44
C LYS A 183 -10.72 -1.70 -23.21
N PRO A 184 -11.44 -1.62 -22.09
CA PRO A 184 -12.22 -0.44 -21.78
C PRO A 184 -11.28 0.73 -21.47
N HIS A 185 -11.50 1.83 -22.18
CA HIS A 185 -10.75 3.06 -22.01
C HIS A 185 -11.65 4.06 -21.27
N LEU A 186 -11.12 4.62 -20.19
CA LEU A 186 -11.74 5.74 -19.48
C LEU A 186 -11.04 7.03 -19.85
N GLY A 187 -11.80 8.13 -19.85
CA GLY A 187 -11.32 9.44 -20.24
C GLY A 187 -11.41 9.69 -21.74
N TRP A 188 -11.14 10.93 -22.11
CA TRP A 188 -11.36 11.42 -23.47
C TRP A 188 -10.09 11.36 -24.36
N GLY A 189 -9.11 10.51 -24.00
CA GLY A 189 -7.88 10.28 -24.74
C GLY A 189 -6.69 11.15 -24.29
N ASP A 190 -5.48 10.74 -24.71
CA ASP A 190 -4.22 11.36 -24.28
C ASP A 190 -3.96 12.71 -24.98
N GLY A 191 -3.82 13.77 -24.18
CA GLY A 191 -3.11 14.99 -24.58
C GLY A 191 -3.83 15.97 -25.50
N LYS A 192 -5.10 15.75 -25.86
CA LYS A 192 -5.88 16.75 -26.61
C LYS A 192 -6.42 17.82 -25.66
N PRO A 193 -6.14 19.11 -25.90
CA PRO A 193 -6.63 20.16 -25.02
C PRO A 193 -8.16 20.25 -25.11
N LEU A 194 -8.80 20.50 -23.96
CA LEU A 194 -10.26 20.64 -23.84
C LEU A 194 -10.80 21.75 -24.77
N PHE A 195 -9.97 22.75 -25.02
CA PHE A 195 -10.21 23.85 -25.92
C PHE A 195 -9.09 23.95 -26.96
N VAL A 196 -9.45 24.16 -28.22
CA VAL A 196 -8.52 24.54 -29.27
C VAL A 196 -8.34 26.05 -29.19
N GLU A 197 -7.09 26.50 -29.06
CA GLU A 197 -6.78 27.93 -29.16
C GLU A 197 -7.05 28.38 -30.59
N THR A 198 -8.10 29.18 -30.77
CA THR A 198 -8.28 29.99 -31.98
C THR A 198 -8.08 31.46 -31.63
N VAL A 199 -7.61 32.26 -32.59
CA VAL A 199 -7.03 33.62 -32.41
C VAL A 199 -7.95 34.64 -31.71
N LYS A 200 -9.22 34.31 -31.42
CA LYS A 200 -10.14 35.21 -30.71
C LYS A 200 -10.85 34.62 -29.50
N PHE A 201 -11.07 33.29 -29.41
CA PHE A 201 -11.68 32.66 -28.24
C PHE A 201 -11.28 31.17 -28.14
N PRO A 202 -11.13 30.60 -26.93
CA PRO A 202 -10.98 29.15 -26.76
C PRO A 202 -12.29 28.46 -27.20
N LEU A 203 -12.24 27.70 -28.29
CA LEU A 203 -13.37 26.89 -28.76
C LEU A 203 -13.23 25.46 -28.25
N PRO A 204 -14.31 24.78 -27.83
CA PRO A 204 -14.23 23.38 -27.42
C PRO A 204 -13.70 22.52 -28.55
N ASN A 205 -12.85 21.55 -28.23
CA ASN A 205 -12.28 20.69 -29.25
C ASN A 205 -13.35 19.79 -29.90
N PRO A 206 -13.67 19.93 -31.19
CA PRO A 206 -14.78 19.22 -31.83
C PRO A 206 -14.56 17.69 -31.86
N GLU A 207 -13.32 17.23 -31.77
CA GLU A 207 -13.01 15.79 -31.68
C GLU A 207 -13.30 15.21 -30.29
N LEU A 208 -13.20 16.03 -29.23
CA LEU A 208 -13.58 15.69 -27.86
C LEU A 208 -15.10 15.70 -27.67
N PHE A 209 -15.82 16.55 -28.40
CA PHE A 209 -17.26 16.74 -28.27
C PHE A 209 -18.08 16.20 -29.45
N SER A 210 -17.50 15.33 -30.29
CA SER A 210 -18.21 14.75 -31.43
C SER A 210 -19.37 13.87 -30.94
N PHE A 211 -20.59 14.21 -31.34
CA PHE A 211 -21.80 13.52 -30.88
C PHE A 211 -22.06 12.25 -31.71
N ASP A 212 -21.79 11.09 -31.11
CA ASP A 212 -22.21 9.79 -31.62
C ASP A 212 -23.46 9.33 -30.86
N ALA A 213 -24.55 9.10 -31.59
CA ALA A 213 -25.83 8.68 -31.01
C ALA A 213 -25.70 7.37 -30.21
N MET A 214 -24.82 6.45 -30.63
CA MET A 214 -24.57 5.20 -29.91
C MET A 214 -23.89 5.46 -28.56
N LYS A 215 -22.93 6.40 -28.53
CA LYS A 215 -22.28 6.81 -27.27
C LYS A 215 -23.27 7.51 -26.34
N ALA A 216 -24.14 8.37 -26.87
CA ALA A 216 -25.18 9.05 -26.10
C ALA A 216 -26.13 8.06 -25.42
N VAL A 217 -26.61 7.05 -26.15
CA VAL A 217 -27.41 5.95 -25.58
C VAL A 217 -26.59 5.18 -24.53
N GLY A 218 -25.32 4.90 -24.80
CA GLY A 218 -24.42 4.23 -23.87
C GLY A 218 -24.21 5.01 -22.55
N PHE A 219 -24.14 6.34 -22.58
CA PHE A 219 -24.06 7.17 -21.38
C PHE A 219 -25.36 7.14 -20.58
N VAL A 220 -26.52 7.20 -21.24
CA VAL A 220 -27.83 7.10 -20.58
C VAL A 220 -28.00 5.75 -19.88
N LEU A 221 -27.63 4.65 -20.55
CA LEU A 221 -27.66 3.32 -19.96
C LEU A 221 -26.69 3.21 -18.78
N THR A 222 -25.49 3.77 -18.90
CA THR A 222 -24.53 3.80 -17.78
C THR A 222 -25.11 4.56 -16.60
N ALA A 223 -25.67 5.75 -16.82
CA ALA A 223 -26.31 6.55 -15.77
C ALA A 223 -27.44 5.80 -15.06
N PHE A 224 -28.24 5.05 -15.82
CA PHE A 224 -29.28 4.18 -15.29
C PHE A 224 -28.69 3.08 -14.38
N PHE A 225 -27.63 2.42 -14.83
CA PHE A 225 -26.91 1.43 -14.04
C PHE A 225 -26.30 2.02 -12.76
N LEU A 226 -25.67 3.19 -12.84
CA LEU A 226 -25.09 3.89 -11.69
C LEU A 226 -26.15 4.28 -10.64
N ALA A 227 -27.39 4.52 -11.06
CA ALA A 227 -28.50 4.85 -10.16
C ALA A 227 -28.92 3.67 -9.26
N PHE A 228 -28.59 2.42 -9.60
CA PHE A 228 -28.80 1.26 -8.71
C PHE A 228 -27.87 1.27 -7.49
N GLY A 229 -26.78 2.04 -7.54
CA GLY A 229 -25.86 2.24 -6.42
C GLY A 229 -24.84 1.12 -6.24
N SER A 230 -23.90 1.36 -5.33
CA SER A 230 -22.70 0.54 -5.12
C SER A 230 -23.00 -0.87 -4.62
N LYS A 231 -24.05 -1.03 -3.81
CA LYS A 231 -24.46 -2.34 -3.28
C LYS A 231 -24.84 -3.33 -4.38
N PHE A 232 -25.58 -2.88 -5.40
CA PHE A 232 -25.97 -3.73 -6.52
C PHE A 232 -24.75 -4.31 -7.26
N PHE A 233 -23.77 -3.46 -7.56
CA PHE A 233 -22.56 -3.91 -8.27
C PHE A 233 -21.64 -4.76 -7.40
N HIS A 234 -21.61 -4.54 -6.09
CA HIS A 234 -20.92 -5.42 -5.16
C HIS A 234 -21.50 -6.85 -5.23
N ASP A 235 -22.81 -6.99 -5.09
CA ASP A 235 -23.50 -8.28 -5.13
C ASP A 235 -23.36 -8.96 -6.51
N LEU A 236 -23.39 -8.16 -7.59
CA LEU A 236 -23.16 -8.65 -8.96
C LEU A 236 -21.72 -9.13 -9.15
N LEU A 237 -20.73 -8.40 -8.65
CA LEU A 237 -19.32 -8.76 -8.74
C LEU A 237 -19.04 -10.06 -7.99
N ASP A 238 -19.58 -10.22 -6.78
CA ASP A 238 -19.49 -11.45 -6.01
C ASP A 238 -20.07 -12.64 -6.79
N THR A 239 -21.23 -12.45 -7.43
CA THR A 239 -21.87 -13.47 -8.26
C THR A 239 -21.01 -13.82 -9.49
N LEU A 240 -20.45 -12.83 -10.17
CA LEU A 240 -19.61 -13.05 -11.35
C LEU A 240 -18.30 -13.77 -11.01
N LEU A 241 -17.68 -13.42 -9.88
CA LEU A 241 -16.47 -14.09 -9.39
C LEU A 241 -16.78 -15.55 -9.00
N GLN A 242 -17.90 -15.81 -8.33
CA GLN A 242 -18.36 -17.18 -8.07
C GLN A 242 -18.59 -17.96 -9.36
N VAL A 243 -19.26 -17.36 -10.36
CA VAL A 243 -19.46 -17.99 -11.68
C VAL A 243 -18.13 -18.28 -12.38
N LYS A 244 -17.14 -17.38 -12.28
CA LYS A 244 -15.80 -17.61 -12.81
C LYS A 244 -15.11 -18.78 -12.11
N GLU A 245 -15.20 -18.87 -10.79
CA GLU A 245 -14.70 -20.02 -10.03
C GLU A 245 -15.39 -21.32 -10.40
N TYR A 246 -16.72 -21.31 -10.58
CA TYR A 246 -17.51 -22.46 -11.01
C TYR A 246 -17.15 -22.89 -12.43
N LYS A 247 -17.02 -21.96 -13.37
CA LYS A 247 -16.54 -22.24 -14.73
C LYS A 247 -15.16 -22.88 -14.71
N ARG A 248 -14.26 -22.37 -13.86
CA ARG A 248 -12.92 -22.95 -13.67
C ARG A 248 -12.99 -24.37 -13.09
N LYS A 249 -13.81 -24.61 -12.06
CA LYS A 249 -14.04 -25.95 -11.49
C LYS A 249 -14.62 -26.90 -12.52
N MET A 250 -15.60 -26.47 -13.31
CA MET A 250 -16.17 -27.27 -14.40
C MET A 250 -15.14 -27.57 -15.49
N ASN A 251 -14.21 -26.66 -15.80
CA ASN A 251 -13.21 -26.93 -16.84
C ASN A 251 -12.09 -27.89 -16.38
N ASP A 252 -12.03 -28.28 -15.10
CA ASP A 252 -11.07 -29.26 -14.61
C ASP A 252 -11.51 -30.68 -14.99
N ARG A 253 -10.63 -31.43 -15.67
CA ARG A 253 -10.89 -32.81 -16.10
C ARG A 253 -11.17 -33.74 -14.92
N GLU A 254 -10.68 -33.43 -13.71
CA GLU A 254 -10.94 -34.20 -12.48
C GLU A 254 -12.37 -33.99 -11.94
N THR A 255 -13.05 -32.91 -12.33
CA THR A 255 -14.42 -32.60 -11.92
C THR A 255 -15.44 -33.55 -12.54
N TYR A 256 -15.15 -34.14 -13.70
CA TYR A 256 -16.07 -35.04 -14.41
C TYR A 256 -15.88 -36.53 -14.11
N GLN A 257 -14.87 -36.90 -13.32
CA GLN A 257 -14.64 -38.28 -12.89
C GLN A 257 -15.41 -38.60 -11.61
N VAL A 258 -16.74 -38.46 -11.63
CA VAL A 258 -17.57 -38.67 -10.43
C VAL A 258 -18.66 -39.71 -10.69
N SER A 259 -18.72 -40.70 -9.82
CA SER A 259 -19.67 -41.82 -9.87
C SER A 259 -21.05 -41.52 -9.27
N ASN A 260 -21.18 -40.50 -8.41
CA ASN A 260 -22.47 -40.06 -7.87
C ASN A 260 -22.54 -38.54 -7.65
N ILE A 261 -23.75 -37.99 -7.61
CA ILE A 261 -23.99 -36.55 -7.46
C ILE A 261 -23.50 -35.98 -6.11
N LYS A 262 -23.55 -36.79 -5.04
CA LYS A 262 -23.12 -36.37 -3.70
C LYS A 262 -21.61 -36.11 -3.61
N GLN A 263 -20.81 -36.91 -4.30
CA GLN A 263 -19.36 -36.74 -4.45
C GLN A 263 -19.00 -35.53 -5.32
N PHE A 264 -19.89 -35.19 -6.26
CA PHE A 264 -19.72 -34.01 -7.11
C PHE A 264 -19.97 -32.75 -6.28
N ASP A 265 -21.08 -32.70 -5.55
CA ASP A 265 -21.43 -31.57 -4.69
C ASP A 265 -20.35 -31.31 -3.64
N GLU A 266 -19.91 -32.32 -2.91
CA GLU A 266 -18.89 -32.15 -1.87
C GLU A 266 -17.58 -31.56 -2.44
N TYR A 267 -17.10 -32.09 -3.58
CA TYR A 267 -15.90 -31.53 -4.22
C TYR A 267 -16.11 -30.13 -4.77
N PHE A 268 -17.28 -29.88 -5.36
CA PHE A 268 -17.62 -28.59 -5.96
C PHE A 268 -17.73 -27.49 -4.90
N TYR A 269 -18.23 -27.81 -3.70
CA TYR A 269 -18.34 -26.86 -2.59
C TYR A 269 -17.10 -26.78 -1.70
N THR A 270 -16.21 -27.77 -1.73
CA THR A 270 -14.96 -27.70 -0.95
C THR A 270 -14.00 -26.68 -1.57
N ASP A 271 -13.39 -25.87 -0.71
CA ASP A 271 -12.37 -24.91 -1.10
C ASP A 271 -11.05 -25.62 -1.47
N TYR A 272 -10.35 -25.13 -2.50
CA TYR A 272 -9.13 -25.78 -2.99
C TYR A 272 -8.02 -25.80 -1.94
N LEU A 273 -7.95 -24.80 -1.04
CA LEU A 273 -6.96 -24.80 0.03
C LEU A 273 -7.28 -25.89 1.05
N GLN A 274 -8.57 -26.13 1.33
CA GLN A 274 -9.00 -27.23 2.20
C GLN A 274 -8.69 -28.58 1.56
N LEU A 275 -8.93 -28.76 0.26
CA LEU A 275 -8.52 -29.96 -0.48
C LEU A 275 -7.01 -30.22 -0.36
N ALA A 276 -6.18 -29.19 -0.56
CA ALA A 276 -4.74 -29.31 -0.42
C ALA A 276 -4.30 -29.69 1.01
N LYS A 277 -4.94 -29.12 2.03
CA LYS A 277 -4.67 -29.45 3.45
C LYS A 277 -5.06 -30.90 3.79
N ILE A 278 -6.25 -31.33 3.38
CA ILE A 278 -6.72 -32.71 3.61
C ILE A 278 -5.77 -33.69 2.92
N CYS A 279 -5.41 -33.42 1.66
CA CYS A 279 -4.48 -34.24 0.91
C CYS A 279 -3.11 -34.33 1.59
N LEU A 280 -2.57 -33.21 2.09
CA LEU A 280 -1.28 -33.20 2.78
C LEU A 280 -1.33 -34.00 4.10
N GLU A 281 -2.37 -33.82 4.92
CA GLU A 281 -2.50 -34.57 6.17
C GLU A 281 -2.65 -36.08 5.93
N GLN A 282 -3.39 -36.49 4.89
CA GLN A 282 -3.52 -37.89 4.51
C GLN A 282 -2.22 -38.52 3.99
N ASN A 283 -1.35 -37.72 3.37
CA ASN A 283 -0.07 -38.17 2.82
C ASN A 283 1.13 -37.83 3.72
N LYS A 284 0.91 -37.37 4.95
CA LYS A 284 1.96 -36.84 5.82
C LYS A 284 3.10 -37.82 6.07
N ALA A 285 2.79 -39.09 6.31
CA ALA A 285 3.80 -40.13 6.50
C ALA A 285 4.65 -40.36 5.24
N THR A 286 4.00 -40.38 4.06
CA THR A 286 4.68 -40.52 2.76
C THR A 286 5.57 -39.33 2.45
N VAL A 287 5.09 -38.10 2.69
CA VAL A 287 5.84 -36.86 2.47
C VAL A 287 7.03 -36.78 3.42
N ALA A 288 6.85 -37.12 4.70
CA ALA A 288 7.92 -37.12 5.70
C ALA A 288 9.01 -38.17 5.42
N ALA A 289 8.69 -39.23 4.67
CA ALA A 289 9.65 -40.26 4.27
C ALA A 289 10.47 -39.90 3.01
N LEU A 290 10.18 -38.76 2.36
CA LEU A 290 10.92 -38.34 1.17
C LEU A 290 12.36 -37.92 1.53
N PRO A 291 13.38 -38.42 0.81
CA PRO A 291 14.77 -38.09 1.10
C PRO A 291 15.07 -36.62 0.78
N ASN A 292 16.00 -36.03 1.54
CA ASN A 292 16.52 -34.67 1.33
C ASN A 292 15.45 -33.56 1.40
N LEU A 293 14.30 -33.84 2.00
CA LEU A 293 13.23 -32.88 2.21
C LEU A 293 13.51 -32.08 3.50
N GLY A 294 13.69 -30.76 3.38
CA GLY A 294 13.90 -29.89 4.53
C GLY A 294 12.59 -29.42 5.16
N ALA A 295 11.61 -29.04 4.34
CA ALA A 295 10.30 -28.59 4.79
C ALA A 295 9.21 -28.91 3.77
N TYR A 296 7.95 -28.95 4.22
CA TYR A 296 6.78 -29.09 3.36
C TYR A 296 5.56 -28.42 3.97
N PHE A 297 4.70 -27.85 3.12
CA PHE A 297 3.47 -27.18 3.55
C PHE A 297 2.51 -26.98 2.36
N VAL A 298 1.29 -26.51 2.65
CA VAL A 298 0.36 -26.06 1.62
C VAL A 298 0.61 -24.59 1.31
N GLY A 299 0.88 -24.28 0.04
CA GLY A 299 1.10 -22.92 -0.44
C GLY A 299 0.31 -22.64 -1.71
N VAL A 300 0.63 -21.52 -2.36
CA VAL A 300 0.07 -21.15 -3.67
C VAL A 300 1.13 -21.37 -4.71
N SER A 301 0.74 -21.95 -5.85
CA SER A 301 1.60 -22.22 -6.99
C SER A 301 2.36 -20.96 -7.42
N SER A 302 3.67 -21.08 -7.70
CA SER A 302 4.47 -19.98 -8.24
C SER A 302 4.13 -19.64 -9.70
N ASP A 303 3.47 -20.55 -10.42
CA ASP A 303 2.92 -20.27 -11.77
C ASP A 303 1.92 -19.10 -11.71
N PRO A 304 2.26 -17.92 -12.27
CA PRO A 304 1.38 -16.76 -12.23
C PRO A 304 0.10 -16.98 -13.04
N LEU A 305 0.11 -17.89 -14.03
CA LEU A 305 -1.06 -18.20 -14.86
C LEU A 305 -2.02 -19.19 -14.17
N ASN A 306 -1.57 -19.87 -13.12
CA ASN A 306 -2.33 -20.89 -12.42
C ASN A 306 -2.08 -20.87 -10.91
N ARG A 307 -2.38 -19.72 -10.29
CA ARG A 307 -2.30 -19.54 -8.83
C ARG A 307 -3.39 -20.35 -8.14
N ARG A 308 -3.09 -21.63 -7.90
CA ARG A 308 -3.93 -22.53 -7.10
C ARG A 308 -3.17 -23.05 -5.88
N PRO A 309 -3.88 -23.46 -4.83
CA PRO A 309 -3.29 -24.19 -3.72
C PRO A 309 -2.58 -25.46 -4.19
N VAL A 310 -1.34 -25.64 -3.75
CA VAL A 310 -0.46 -26.79 -4.07
C VAL A 310 0.27 -27.24 -2.80
N ILE A 311 0.83 -28.45 -2.84
CA ILE A 311 1.75 -28.92 -1.81
C ILE A 311 3.16 -28.48 -2.22
N ILE A 312 3.79 -27.63 -1.41
CA ILE A 312 5.16 -27.17 -1.63
C ILE A 312 6.12 -28.08 -0.87
N LEU A 313 7.14 -28.58 -1.57
CA LEU A 313 8.23 -29.39 -1.04
C LEU A 313 9.54 -28.63 -1.17
N HIS A 314 10.22 -28.36 -0.06
CA HIS A 314 11.53 -27.74 -0.03
C HIS A 314 12.63 -28.81 0.01
N SER A 315 13.38 -28.94 -1.08
CA SER A 315 14.49 -29.89 -1.22
C SER A 315 15.82 -29.25 -0.88
N THR A 316 16.64 -29.95 -0.11
CA THR A 316 18.05 -29.60 0.09
C THR A 316 18.91 -29.92 -1.14
N LEU A 317 18.39 -30.69 -2.11
CA LEU A 317 19.06 -30.94 -3.38
C LEU A 317 18.96 -29.72 -4.31
N GLN A 318 19.94 -29.56 -5.19
CA GLN A 318 19.97 -28.47 -6.17
C GLN A 318 19.08 -28.72 -7.40
N ASN A 319 18.76 -29.97 -7.72
CA ASN A 319 17.84 -30.37 -8.79
C ASN A 319 17.42 -31.85 -8.69
N ASN A 320 16.40 -32.24 -9.46
CA ASN A 320 16.04 -33.62 -9.80
C ASN A 320 15.96 -34.61 -8.63
N ALA A 321 15.09 -34.34 -7.67
CA ALA A 321 14.89 -35.23 -6.52
C ALA A 321 13.92 -36.40 -6.77
N GLY A 322 13.28 -36.46 -7.94
CA GLY A 322 12.30 -37.50 -8.26
C GLY A 322 11.04 -37.46 -7.39
N TYR A 323 10.69 -36.30 -6.82
CA TYR A 323 9.49 -36.18 -6.00
C TYR A 323 8.21 -36.34 -6.82
N PRO A 324 7.12 -36.85 -6.20
CA PRO A 324 5.84 -36.98 -6.88
C PRO A 324 5.35 -35.63 -7.41
N PRO A 325 4.85 -35.55 -8.66
CA PRO A 325 4.30 -34.31 -9.22
C PRO A 325 2.92 -33.95 -8.64
N SER A 326 2.28 -34.89 -7.94
CA SER A 326 1.02 -34.69 -7.22
C SER A 326 0.85 -35.75 -6.13
N PHE A 327 0.04 -35.44 -5.13
CA PHE A 327 -0.46 -36.39 -4.14
C PHE A 327 -1.96 -36.62 -4.32
N GLN A 328 -2.41 -37.82 -3.98
CA GLN A 328 -3.84 -38.16 -4.03
C GLN A 328 -4.47 -37.91 -2.66
N GLY A 329 -5.54 -37.12 -2.63
CA GLY A 329 -6.39 -36.95 -1.46
C GLY A 329 -7.71 -37.72 -1.64
N ARG A 330 -8.37 -38.01 -0.53
CA ARG A 330 -9.70 -38.63 -0.47
C ARG A 330 -10.63 -37.79 0.41
N LEU A 331 -11.81 -37.41 -0.11
CA LEU A 331 -12.86 -36.77 0.68
C LEU A 331 -13.63 -37.79 1.52
N ASP A 332 -14.46 -37.32 2.46
CA ASP A 332 -15.26 -38.20 3.33
C ASP A 332 -16.27 -39.04 2.53
N SER A 333 -16.75 -38.55 1.39
CA SER A 333 -17.54 -39.33 0.42
C SER A 333 -16.77 -40.44 -0.30
N GLY A 334 -15.47 -40.58 -0.05
CA GLY A 334 -14.57 -41.51 -0.73
C GLY A 334 -14.08 -41.02 -2.09
N LYS A 335 -14.46 -39.82 -2.54
CA LYS A 335 -13.97 -39.24 -3.81
C LYS A 335 -12.46 -39.01 -3.73
N ILE A 336 -11.74 -39.49 -4.74
CA ILE A 336 -10.30 -39.27 -4.91
C ILE A 336 -10.08 -38.02 -5.77
N TYR A 337 -9.09 -37.21 -5.42
CA TYR A 337 -8.67 -36.02 -6.17
C TYR A 337 -7.15 -35.86 -6.09
N ASN A 338 -6.53 -35.17 -7.05
CA ASN A 338 -5.08 -34.94 -7.02
C ASN A 338 -4.76 -33.49 -6.67
N VAL A 339 -3.77 -33.31 -5.79
CA VAL A 339 -3.21 -32.00 -5.47
C VAL A 339 -1.80 -31.95 -6.04
N LYS A 340 -1.54 -30.98 -6.92
CA LYS A 340 -0.22 -30.81 -7.51
C LYS A 340 0.82 -30.48 -6.46
N THR A 341 2.04 -30.93 -6.75
CA THR A 341 3.21 -30.68 -5.93
C THR A 341 4.14 -29.72 -6.65
N GLU A 342 4.66 -28.75 -5.92
CA GLU A 342 5.68 -27.82 -6.39
C GLU A 342 6.95 -28.03 -5.56
N VAL A 343 8.10 -28.14 -6.23
CA VAL A 343 9.37 -28.41 -5.57
C VAL A 343 10.25 -27.19 -5.67
N VAL A 344 10.69 -26.68 -4.53
CA VAL A 344 11.70 -25.62 -4.41
C VAL A 344 13.03 -26.29 -4.07
N TYR A 345 14.01 -26.15 -4.95
CA TYR A 345 15.34 -26.73 -4.80
C TYR A 345 16.31 -25.77 -4.12
N GLY A 346 17.38 -26.31 -3.55
CA GLY A 346 18.44 -25.54 -2.88
C GLY A 346 18.01 -24.97 -1.53
N PHE A 347 17.05 -25.59 -0.86
CA PHE A 347 16.62 -25.19 0.47
C PHE A 347 17.78 -25.34 1.47
N THR A 348 18.11 -24.24 2.12
CA THR A 348 19.02 -24.16 3.26
C THR A 348 18.20 -23.89 4.52
N GLU A 349 18.68 -24.35 5.67
CA GLU A 349 18.00 -24.04 6.93
C GLU A 349 17.94 -22.51 7.11
N PRO A 350 16.76 -21.93 7.41
CA PRO A 350 16.65 -20.50 7.59
C PRO A 350 17.42 -20.08 8.85
N GLU A 351 18.38 -19.17 8.67
CA GLU A 351 19.13 -18.57 9.78
C GLU A 351 18.30 -17.47 10.46
N ILE A 352 18.45 -17.33 11.78
CA ILE A 352 17.82 -16.22 12.50
C ILE A 352 18.64 -14.96 12.18
N HIS A 353 18.04 -14.05 11.42
CA HIS A 353 18.72 -12.81 11.07
C HIS A 353 18.83 -11.89 12.29
N LEU A 354 20.05 -11.41 12.55
CA LEU A 354 20.32 -10.28 13.43
C LEU A 354 20.29 -8.98 12.62
N ASP A 355 19.77 -7.92 13.20
CA ASP A 355 19.70 -6.58 12.59
C ASP A 355 20.26 -5.49 13.54
N PRO A 356 20.70 -4.34 13.02
CA PRO A 356 20.87 -3.13 13.82
C PRO A 356 19.61 -2.85 14.64
N GLY A 357 19.79 -2.57 15.93
CA GLY A 357 18.68 -2.42 16.86
C GLY A 357 18.33 -3.69 17.64
N ASP A 358 18.86 -4.86 17.28
CA ASP A 358 18.70 -6.07 18.10
C ASP A 358 19.55 -6.00 19.36
N SER A 359 19.25 -6.86 20.32
CA SER A 359 19.91 -6.85 21.62
C SER A 359 21.27 -7.54 21.61
N ILE A 360 22.16 -7.04 22.45
CA ILE A 360 23.48 -7.62 22.70
C ILE A 360 23.85 -7.48 24.16
N SER A 361 24.50 -8.50 24.69
CA SER A 361 25.00 -8.53 26.06
C SER A 361 26.18 -9.47 26.18
N HIS A 362 27.04 -9.23 27.15
CA HIS A 362 27.99 -10.24 27.59
C HIS A 362 27.28 -11.30 28.44
N LYS A 363 27.74 -12.55 28.39
CA LYS A 363 27.15 -13.69 29.11
C LYS A 363 26.99 -13.44 30.62
N ASP A 364 27.94 -12.72 31.22
CA ASP A 364 27.96 -12.43 32.67
C ASP A 364 27.09 -11.21 33.04
N PHE A 365 26.67 -10.42 32.04
CA PHE A 365 25.88 -9.18 32.21
C PHE A 365 24.55 -9.21 31.42
N SER A 366 24.03 -10.41 31.16
CA SER A 366 22.84 -10.66 30.31
C SER A 366 21.53 -10.00 30.81
N HIS A 367 21.49 -9.55 32.06
CA HIS A 367 20.35 -8.86 32.67
C HIS A 367 20.25 -7.38 32.28
N THR A 368 21.30 -6.80 31.69
CA THR A 368 21.29 -5.42 31.17
C THR A 368 21.73 -5.41 29.70
N PRO A 369 20.90 -5.93 28.78
CA PRO A 369 21.24 -5.91 27.37
C PRO A 369 21.26 -4.48 26.83
N GLY A 370 22.25 -4.21 25.99
CA GLY A 370 22.27 -3.04 25.11
C GLY A 370 21.75 -3.40 23.73
N THR A 371 22.19 -2.62 22.75
CA THR A 371 21.77 -2.71 21.35
C THR A 371 22.98 -2.92 20.42
N ILE A 372 22.80 -3.72 19.38
CA ILE A 372 23.75 -3.86 18.26
C ILE A 372 23.67 -2.60 17.40
N CYS A 373 24.79 -1.89 17.27
CA CYS A 373 24.89 -0.70 16.43
C CYS A 373 24.90 -1.10 14.96
N CYS A 374 25.99 -1.73 14.53
CA CYS A 374 26.22 -2.11 13.15
C CYS A 374 27.32 -3.18 13.06
N CYS A 375 27.52 -3.67 11.84
CA CYS A 375 28.61 -4.56 11.50
C CYS A 375 29.82 -3.75 11.05
N VAL A 376 30.99 -4.08 11.58
CA VAL A 376 32.26 -3.49 11.14
C VAL A 376 33.25 -4.60 10.87
N LYS A 377 34.15 -4.41 9.92
CA LYS A 377 35.23 -5.36 9.62
C LYS A 377 36.60 -4.72 9.71
N ASP A 378 37.59 -5.55 10.03
CA ASP A 378 38.96 -5.30 9.62
C ASP A 378 39.28 -6.13 8.37
N ASN A 379 40.56 -6.25 8.00
CA ASN A 379 40.98 -6.98 6.80
C ASN A 379 40.69 -8.50 6.85
N GLN A 380 40.35 -9.06 8.01
CA GLN A 380 40.24 -10.51 8.22
C GLN A 380 38.98 -10.94 8.97
N ARG A 381 38.38 -10.05 9.77
CA ARG A 381 37.34 -10.39 10.74
C ARG A 381 36.18 -9.42 10.69
N THR A 382 35.01 -9.95 10.99
CA THR A 382 33.75 -9.23 11.13
C THR A 382 33.39 -9.09 12.61
N TYR A 383 32.90 -7.94 13.00
CA TYR A 383 32.56 -7.60 14.37
C TYR A 383 31.19 -6.92 14.47
N LEU A 384 30.45 -7.25 15.52
CA LEU A 384 29.31 -6.48 15.99
C LEU A 384 29.80 -5.33 16.86
N LEU A 385 29.42 -4.10 16.53
CA LEU A 385 29.72 -2.90 17.31
C LEU A 385 28.61 -2.63 18.34
N THR A 386 29.00 -2.34 19.57
CA THR A 386 28.11 -1.86 20.65
C THR A 386 28.90 -1.02 21.68
N CYS A 387 28.28 -0.61 22.79
CA CYS A 387 28.97 0.11 23.87
C CYS A 387 29.83 -0.83 24.74
N ALA A 388 30.97 -0.34 25.22
CA ALA A 388 31.82 -1.12 26.13
C ALA A 388 31.14 -1.33 27.48
N HIS A 389 30.41 -0.35 28.01
CA HIS A 389 29.73 -0.52 29.29
C HIS A 389 28.64 -1.60 29.27
N VAL A 390 28.10 -1.94 28.10
CA VAL A 390 27.16 -3.06 27.93
C VAL A 390 27.90 -4.39 28.08
N MET A 391 29.11 -4.49 27.50
CA MET A 391 29.90 -5.73 27.50
C MET A 391 30.72 -5.95 28.77
N THR A 392 30.97 -4.90 29.53
CA THR A 392 31.86 -4.91 30.72
C THR A 392 31.10 -4.67 32.02
N GLY A 393 29.78 -4.51 31.94
CA GLY A 393 28.93 -4.09 33.05
C GLY A 393 29.13 -2.64 33.47
N GLY A 394 29.97 -1.86 32.78
CA GLY A 394 30.34 -0.49 33.13
C GLY A 394 31.56 -0.39 34.06
N ALA A 395 32.29 -1.48 34.24
CA ALA A 395 33.61 -1.43 34.83
C ALA A 395 34.62 -1.06 33.73
N PRO A 396 35.51 -0.06 33.95
CA PRO A 396 36.67 0.08 33.08
C PRO A 396 37.43 -1.25 33.13
N VAL A 397 37.73 -1.84 31.96
CA VAL A 397 38.35 -3.18 31.89
C VAL A 397 39.76 -3.12 32.46
N VAL A 398 39.90 -3.46 33.75
CA VAL A 398 41.19 -3.55 34.45
C VAL A 398 41.80 -4.95 34.33
N THR A 399 41.03 -5.95 33.93
CA THR A 399 41.51 -7.33 33.88
C THR A 399 41.55 -7.85 32.45
N VAL A 400 42.78 -7.98 31.93
CA VAL A 400 43.22 -8.67 30.69
C VAL A 400 43.21 -7.88 29.36
N THR A 401 43.30 -6.55 29.39
CA THR A 401 43.62 -5.76 28.18
C THR A 401 45.13 -5.53 28.06
N THR A 402 45.70 -5.76 26.88
CA THR A 402 46.94 -5.09 26.48
C THR A 402 46.63 -3.62 26.17
N THR A 403 47.69 -2.82 26.09
CA THR A 403 47.70 -1.48 25.49
C THR A 403 46.62 -1.28 24.42
N ASN A 404 45.71 -0.32 24.64
CA ASN A 404 44.68 0.17 23.72
C ASN A 404 43.34 -0.61 23.61
N GLY A 405 42.93 -1.43 24.58
CA GLY A 405 41.54 -1.93 24.68
C GLY A 405 41.21 -3.24 23.96
N TRP A 406 42.20 -3.86 23.29
CA TRP A 406 42.06 -5.21 22.73
C TRP A 406 42.22 -6.29 23.81
N VAL A 407 41.36 -7.30 23.76
CA VAL A 407 41.31 -8.39 24.75
C VAL A 407 42.28 -9.51 24.35
N ASN A 408 43.19 -9.89 25.24
CA ASN A 408 44.18 -10.94 24.96
C ASN A 408 43.63 -12.36 25.14
N LEU A 409 42.73 -12.55 26.10
CA LEU A 409 42.10 -13.84 26.37
C LEU A 409 40.63 -13.76 25.97
N LYS A 410 40.36 -14.25 24.77
CA LYS A 410 38.99 -14.38 24.26
C LYS A 410 38.32 -15.57 24.93
N THR A 411 37.15 -15.36 25.51
CA THR A 411 36.32 -16.47 25.95
C THR A 411 35.32 -16.76 24.83
N PRO A 412 35.37 -17.93 24.16
CA PRO A 412 34.43 -18.23 23.10
C PRO A 412 32.99 -18.06 23.57
N ASP A 413 32.14 -17.54 22.68
CA ASP A 413 30.68 -17.50 22.86
C ASP A 413 30.21 -16.67 24.08
N ASP A 414 30.99 -15.64 24.43
CA ASP A 414 30.71 -14.75 25.56
C ASP A 414 29.76 -13.58 25.20
N THR A 415 29.43 -13.39 23.92
CA THR A 415 28.40 -12.43 23.47
C THR A 415 27.10 -13.14 23.12
N LYS A 416 25.98 -12.62 23.63
CA LYS A 416 24.63 -13.20 23.48
C LYS A 416 23.60 -12.15 23.09
N SER A 417 22.56 -12.58 22.36
CA SER A 417 21.37 -11.76 22.07
C SER A 417 20.12 -12.31 22.76
N ALA A 418 19.33 -11.45 23.40
CA ALA A 418 18.04 -11.86 23.97
C ALA A 418 17.01 -12.21 22.87
N ASP A 419 17.17 -11.65 21.67
CA ASP A 419 16.25 -11.88 20.54
C ASP A 419 16.42 -13.29 19.95
N THR A 420 17.62 -13.87 20.14
CA THR A 420 17.91 -15.28 19.80
C THR A 420 17.77 -16.21 21.02
N LYS A 421 16.98 -15.82 22.03
CA LYS A 421 16.83 -16.56 23.31
C LYS A 421 18.16 -16.79 24.03
N PHE A 422 19.05 -15.80 23.99
CA PHE A 422 20.39 -15.83 24.59
C PHE A 422 21.33 -16.87 23.95
N ALA A 423 21.12 -17.20 22.68
CA ALA A 423 22.10 -17.94 21.91
C ALA A 423 23.40 -17.13 21.78
N PRO A 424 24.58 -17.80 21.76
CA PRO A 424 25.83 -17.14 21.41
C PRO A 424 25.77 -16.54 20.01
N ILE A 425 26.25 -15.31 19.88
CA ILE A 425 26.28 -14.57 18.61
C ILE A 425 27.68 -13.99 18.31
N GLY A 426 28.67 -14.28 19.16
CA GLY A 426 30.04 -13.84 18.95
C GLY A 426 30.92 -13.92 20.20
N THR A 427 32.13 -13.39 20.06
CA THR A 427 33.16 -13.37 21.11
C THR A 427 33.75 -11.96 21.26
N LEU A 428 33.79 -11.43 22.48
CA LEU A 428 34.35 -10.11 22.78
C LEU A 428 35.83 -10.01 22.38
N ALA A 429 36.14 -9.07 21.49
CA ALA A 429 37.49 -8.85 20.96
C ALA A 429 38.09 -7.51 21.40
N PHE A 430 37.25 -6.49 21.59
CA PHE A 430 37.65 -5.14 21.99
C PHE A 430 36.64 -4.57 22.97
N ALA A 431 37.10 -3.88 24.01
CA ALA A 431 36.27 -3.07 24.89
C ALA A 431 37.11 -1.97 25.55
N LEU A 432 36.70 -0.71 25.37
CA LEU A 432 37.40 0.43 25.95
C LEU A 432 36.41 1.48 26.43
N ILE A 433 36.60 1.95 27.67
CA ILE A 433 35.92 3.11 28.25
C ILE A 433 37.02 4.10 28.65
N ASP A 434 37.11 5.22 27.95
CA ASP A 434 38.02 6.33 28.25
C ASP A 434 37.31 7.68 28.08
N ASN A 435 38.07 8.78 27.91
CA ASN A 435 37.48 10.11 27.78
C ASN A 435 36.94 10.43 26.38
N GLU A 436 37.23 9.59 25.39
CA GLU A 436 36.87 9.78 23.99
C GLU A 436 35.93 8.69 23.45
N LEU A 437 35.99 7.50 24.05
CA LEU A 437 35.35 6.29 23.56
C LEU A 437 34.69 5.48 24.68
N ASP A 438 33.52 4.94 24.39
CA ASP A 438 32.90 3.83 25.11
C ASP A 438 32.27 2.89 24.06
N ALA A 439 33.10 1.94 23.61
CA ALA A 439 32.79 1.06 22.49
C ALA A 439 33.43 -0.32 22.66
N ALA A 440 32.71 -1.34 22.23
CA ALA A 440 33.13 -2.73 22.20
C ALA A 440 32.87 -3.37 20.84
N LEU A 441 33.73 -4.32 20.47
CA LEU A 441 33.60 -5.15 19.28
C LEU A 441 33.50 -6.62 19.70
N SER A 442 32.47 -7.30 19.21
CA SER A 442 32.33 -8.75 19.32
C SER A 442 32.57 -9.40 17.98
N GLU A 443 33.62 -10.20 17.85
CA GLU A 443 33.90 -11.00 16.64
C GLU A 443 32.75 -11.96 16.38
N THR A 444 32.30 -12.05 15.14
CA THR A 444 31.14 -12.86 14.75
C THR A 444 31.26 -13.39 13.33
N THR A 445 30.54 -14.48 13.05
CA THR A 445 30.24 -14.95 11.70
C THR A 445 28.86 -14.49 11.21
N GLU A 446 28.06 -13.90 12.10
CA GLU A 446 26.72 -13.41 11.79
C GLU A 446 26.79 -12.24 10.79
N VAL A 447 25.88 -12.24 9.82
CA VAL A 447 25.74 -11.15 8.85
C VAL A 447 24.48 -10.37 9.20
N ILE A 448 24.63 -9.11 9.58
CA ILE A 448 23.48 -8.23 9.84
C ILE A 448 23.18 -7.34 8.65
N ARG A 449 21.90 -7.01 8.45
CA ARG A 449 21.49 -6.19 7.30
C ARG A 449 21.91 -4.72 7.49
N PRO A 450 22.51 -4.07 6.48
CA PRO A 450 22.84 -2.66 6.57
C PRO A 450 21.57 -1.81 6.48
N VAL A 451 21.36 -0.92 7.47
CA VAL A 451 20.28 0.09 7.45
C VAL A 451 20.76 1.45 6.89
N VAL A 452 22.05 1.54 6.59
CA VAL A 452 22.76 2.72 6.10
C VAL A 452 23.48 2.44 4.78
N ASN A 453 23.83 3.48 4.03
CA ASN A 453 24.62 3.35 2.82
C ASN A 453 26.10 3.14 3.17
N ILE A 454 26.55 1.89 3.10
CA ILE A 454 27.93 1.48 3.43
C ILE A 454 28.99 2.05 2.49
N ASN A 455 28.60 2.53 1.31
CA ASN A 455 29.51 3.16 0.35
C ASN A 455 29.79 4.63 0.69
N VAL A 456 29.05 5.20 1.64
CA VAL A 456 29.26 6.58 2.09
C VAL A 456 29.95 6.54 3.46
N PRO A 457 31.10 7.20 3.63
CA PRO A 457 31.75 7.31 4.93
C PRO A 457 30.78 7.87 5.98
N PRO A 458 30.88 7.45 7.25
CA PRO A 458 30.07 8.04 8.30
C PRO A 458 30.24 9.56 8.35
N ALA A 459 29.14 10.26 8.56
CA ALA A 459 29.14 11.70 8.69
C ALA A 459 29.77 12.10 10.03
N ASP A 460 30.68 13.07 10.00
CA ASP A 460 31.11 13.80 11.18
C ASP A 460 30.15 14.94 11.48
N TYR A 461 30.14 15.38 12.74
CA TYR A 461 29.34 16.55 13.13
C TYR A 461 29.84 17.82 12.43
N THR A 462 28.90 18.61 11.92
CA THR A 462 29.11 19.99 11.49
C THR A 462 27.91 20.82 11.95
N ASP A 463 28.09 22.14 12.12
CA ASP A 463 26.98 23.03 12.51
C ASP A 463 25.81 23.00 11.51
N ALA A 464 26.07 22.63 10.26
CA ALA A 464 25.05 22.44 9.22
C ALA A 464 24.12 21.24 9.50
N LEU A 465 24.50 20.32 10.39
CA LEU A 465 23.63 19.23 10.83
C LEU A 465 22.64 19.65 11.91
N ASN A 466 22.73 20.85 12.48
CA ASN A 466 21.76 21.29 13.48
C ASN A 466 20.35 21.35 12.89
N GLY A 467 19.40 20.69 13.57
CA GLY A 467 18.03 20.49 13.10
C GLY A 467 17.86 19.37 12.08
N ALA A 468 18.94 18.69 11.65
CA ALA A 468 18.83 17.58 10.72
C ALA A 468 18.08 16.40 11.36
N GLU A 469 17.23 15.78 10.55
CA GLU A 469 16.47 14.60 10.95
C GLU A 469 17.36 13.35 10.94
N VAL A 470 17.37 12.65 12.07
CA VAL A 470 18.08 11.39 12.27
C VAL A 470 17.10 10.30 12.67
N ARG A 471 17.50 9.05 12.43
CA ARG A 471 16.79 7.86 12.90
C ARG A 471 17.68 7.07 13.84
N ILE A 472 17.08 6.58 14.92
CA ILE A 472 17.70 5.75 15.94
C ILE A 472 17.16 4.34 15.79
N GLU A 473 18.05 3.36 15.66
CA GLU A 473 17.71 1.93 15.67
C GLU A 473 18.14 1.34 17.01
N GLY A 474 17.32 1.56 18.03
CA GLY A 474 17.46 1.02 19.38
C GLY A 474 16.64 -0.25 19.60
N LYS A 475 17.04 -1.06 20.57
CA LYS A 475 16.25 -2.22 21.01
C LYS A 475 14.86 -1.80 21.51
N LEU A 476 14.81 -0.76 22.33
CA LEU A 476 13.57 -0.31 22.95
C LEU A 476 12.94 0.84 22.17
N ASN A 477 13.75 1.70 21.56
CA ASN A 477 13.28 2.84 20.77
C ASN A 477 13.80 2.80 19.33
N LYS A 478 12.87 2.63 18.37
CA LYS A 478 13.10 2.77 16.93
C LYS A 478 12.39 4.03 16.42
N THR A 479 12.99 5.19 16.66
CA THR A 479 12.34 6.50 16.49
C THR A 479 13.12 7.47 15.60
N GLN A 480 12.42 8.46 15.07
CA GLN A 480 13.02 9.67 14.51
C GLN A 480 13.39 10.64 15.63
N ALA A 481 14.43 11.42 15.39
CA ALA A 481 14.93 12.45 16.29
C ALA A 481 15.62 13.56 15.47
N PHE A 482 16.08 14.59 16.15
CA PHE A 482 16.72 15.76 15.54
C PHE A 482 18.03 16.07 16.22
N VAL A 483 19.05 16.37 15.41
CA VAL A 483 20.35 16.85 15.92
C VAL A 483 20.17 18.24 16.52
N GLN A 484 20.57 18.39 17.78
CA GLN A 484 20.48 19.65 18.53
C GLN A 484 21.81 20.39 18.60
N GLY A 485 22.92 19.66 18.51
CA GLY A 485 24.24 20.26 18.62
C GLY A 485 25.34 19.26 18.91
N TYR A 486 26.47 19.80 19.40
CA TYR A 486 27.66 19.04 19.75
C TYR A 486 28.20 19.51 21.09
N SER A 487 28.65 18.57 21.93
CA SER A 487 29.16 18.89 23.26
C SER A 487 30.58 19.46 23.15
N GLN A 488 30.73 20.73 23.50
CA GLN A 488 32.04 21.38 23.60
C GLN A 488 32.80 20.93 24.86
N GLU A 489 32.07 20.68 25.96
CA GLU A 489 32.62 20.21 27.22
C GLU A 489 32.32 18.72 27.45
N PRO A 490 33.23 17.96 28.10
CA PRO A 490 33.00 16.56 28.40
C PRO A 490 31.79 16.32 29.33
N ILE A 491 30.92 15.40 28.95
CA ILE A 491 29.71 15.04 29.69
C ILE A 491 30.00 13.88 30.64
N LYS A 492 29.62 14.01 31.91
CA LYS A 492 29.83 12.99 32.94
C LYS A 492 28.72 11.93 32.91
N PHE A 493 29.09 10.67 32.71
CA PHE A 493 28.21 9.51 32.79
C PHE A 493 28.49 8.71 34.06
N ARG A 494 27.44 8.12 34.64
CA ARG A 494 27.54 7.24 35.80
C ARG A 494 27.45 5.79 35.33
N TYR A 495 28.52 5.05 35.53
CA TYR A 495 28.64 3.61 35.30
C TYR A 495 28.62 2.85 36.63
N SER A 496 28.49 1.52 36.57
CA SER A 496 28.56 0.70 37.78
C SER A 496 29.95 0.74 38.44
N GLY A 497 31.02 0.83 37.63
CA GLY A 497 32.41 0.86 38.09
C GLY A 497 32.96 2.26 38.38
N GLY A 498 32.16 3.32 38.24
CA GLY A 498 32.61 4.69 38.47
C GLY A 498 31.89 5.71 37.60
N SER A 499 32.40 6.94 37.55
CA SER A 499 31.91 7.95 36.61
C SER A 499 33.02 8.34 35.64
N HIS A 500 32.72 8.37 34.34
CA HIS A 500 33.65 8.80 33.30
C HIS A 500 33.09 10.01 32.56
N LYS A 501 33.97 10.84 32.02
CA LYS A 501 33.59 12.02 31.23
C LYS A 501 33.90 11.74 29.77
N LEU A 502 32.92 11.86 28.89
CA LEU A 502 33.09 11.66 27.46
C LEU A 502 32.97 13.00 26.72
N GLY A 503 33.98 13.31 25.91
CA GLY A 503 34.04 14.53 25.11
C GLY A 503 33.49 14.34 23.69
N GLY A 504 33.08 15.46 23.08
CA GLY A 504 32.76 15.53 21.65
C GLY A 504 31.64 14.59 21.20
N LEU A 505 30.50 14.67 21.89
CA LEU A 505 29.29 13.91 21.63
C LEU A 505 28.31 14.75 20.82
N ILE A 506 27.57 14.09 19.94
CA ILE A 506 26.42 14.69 19.24
C ILE A 506 25.23 14.62 20.18
N LEU A 507 24.50 15.73 20.31
CA LEU A 507 23.28 15.80 21.10
C LEU A 507 22.08 15.68 20.16
N ILE A 508 21.16 14.78 20.48
CA ILE A 508 19.91 14.60 19.75
C ILE A 508 18.71 14.63 20.71
N SER A 509 17.56 15.06 20.21
CA SER A 509 16.28 15.06 20.94
C SER A 509 15.14 14.58 20.06
N ASN A 510 14.07 14.11 20.68
CA ASN A 510 12.87 13.63 19.98
C ASN A 510 12.08 14.76 19.30
N ASN A 511 12.35 16.01 19.67
CA ASN A 511 11.69 17.20 19.13
C ASN A 511 12.72 18.25 18.69
N ASN A 512 12.40 18.98 17.62
CA ASN A 512 13.23 20.06 17.08
C ASN A 512 12.83 21.46 17.57
N ILE A 513 11.63 21.59 18.17
CA ILE A 513 11.07 22.85 18.64
C ILE A 513 10.62 22.67 20.10
N GLY A 514 10.87 23.68 20.93
CA GLY A 514 10.51 23.69 22.34
C GLY A 514 11.58 23.07 23.25
N THR A 515 11.21 22.69 24.46
CA THR A 515 12.13 22.07 25.43
C THR A 515 12.57 20.69 24.92
N PRO A 516 13.88 20.44 24.74
CA PRO A 516 14.37 19.15 24.27
C PRO A 516 13.96 18.00 25.20
N VAL A 517 13.59 16.88 24.58
CA VAL A 517 13.24 15.62 25.25
C VAL A 517 14.11 14.50 24.70
N THR A 518 14.64 13.65 25.58
CA THR A 518 15.46 12.50 25.15
C THR A 518 14.71 11.59 24.17
N ALA A 519 15.43 11.06 23.19
CA ALA A 519 14.89 10.15 22.18
C ALA A 519 15.11 8.66 22.55
N THR A 520 15.86 8.38 23.61
CA THR A 520 16.23 7.03 24.02
C THR A 520 16.07 6.83 25.52
N GLN A 521 16.11 5.56 25.94
CA GLN A 521 16.08 5.16 27.34
C GLN A 521 17.13 4.09 27.64
N LYS A 522 17.24 3.71 28.93
CA LYS A 522 18.17 2.66 29.35
C LYS A 522 17.84 1.34 28.63
N GLY A 523 18.83 0.80 27.92
CA GLY A 523 18.70 -0.39 27.05
C GLY A 523 18.99 -0.08 25.57
N ASP A 524 18.85 1.18 25.15
CA ASP A 524 19.22 1.63 23.80
C ASP A 524 20.71 1.96 23.67
N SER A 525 21.51 1.74 24.70
CA SER A 525 22.98 1.91 24.62
C SER A 525 23.54 1.00 23.54
N GLY A 526 24.26 1.58 22.58
CA GLY A 526 24.76 0.89 21.40
C GLY A 526 23.86 1.06 20.17
N ALA A 527 22.73 1.77 20.26
CA ALA A 527 21.86 1.99 19.12
C ALA A 527 22.55 2.82 18.03
N MET A 528 22.33 2.45 16.76
CA MET A 528 22.85 3.24 15.64
C MET A 528 21.99 4.48 15.40
N VAL A 529 22.66 5.58 15.08
CA VAL A 529 22.05 6.84 14.65
C VAL A 529 22.53 7.17 13.24
N TYR A 530 21.60 7.48 12.34
CA TYR A 530 21.92 7.84 10.96
C TYR A 530 21.01 8.94 10.43
N LEU A 531 21.49 9.70 9.44
CA LEU A 531 20.75 10.76 8.78
C LEU A 531 19.66 10.18 7.86
N VAL A 532 18.42 10.65 7.99
CA VAL A 532 17.28 10.07 7.25
C VAL A 532 17.40 10.28 5.74
N LYS A 533 17.79 11.49 5.32
CA LYS A 533 17.80 11.91 3.91
C LYS A 533 18.68 11.00 3.03
N ASP A 534 19.92 10.77 3.47
CA ASP A 534 20.94 10.09 2.66
C ASP A 534 21.33 8.70 3.22
N ARG A 535 20.66 8.27 4.31
CA ARG A 535 20.97 7.05 5.06
C ARG A 535 22.45 6.92 5.44
N VAL A 536 23.06 8.02 5.83
CA VAL A 536 24.48 8.07 6.22
C VAL A 536 24.60 7.86 7.71
N ALA A 537 25.45 6.92 8.11
CA ALA A 537 25.71 6.64 9.52
C ALA A 537 26.33 7.88 10.21
N LEU A 538 25.82 8.22 11.40
CA LEU A 538 26.27 9.38 12.17
C LEU A 538 27.02 8.94 13.43
N GLY A 539 26.47 7.98 14.17
CA GLY A 539 27.06 7.59 15.44
C GLY A 539 26.34 6.47 16.17
N MET A 540 26.80 6.23 17.40
CA MET A 540 26.29 5.22 18.31
C MET A 540 25.81 5.88 19.61
N VAL A 541 24.60 5.56 20.06
CA VAL A 541 24.03 6.07 21.31
C VAL A 541 24.82 5.53 22.50
N ILE A 542 25.21 6.42 23.42
CA ILE A 542 25.88 6.04 24.66
C ILE A 542 24.98 6.12 25.89
N GLY A 543 23.98 6.99 25.86
CA GLY A 543 23.03 7.18 26.93
C GLY A 543 22.26 8.50 26.76
N GLY A 544 21.46 8.84 27.76
CA GLY A 544 20.65 10.07 27.73
C GLY A 544 20.34 10.58 29.14
N ASN A 545 19.90 11.84 29.20
CA ASN A 545 19.26 12.42 30.38
C ASN A 545 17.79 12.72 30.06
N SER A 546 17.13 13.64 30.78
CA SER A 546 15.74 14.00 30.49
C SER A 546 15.56 14.76 29.16
N GLN A 547 16.61 15.43 28.68
CA GLN A 547 16.55 16.38 27.56
C GLN A 547 17.20 15.86 26.28
N TYR A 548 18.33 15.18 26.41
CA TYR A 548 19.16 14.80 25.28
C TYR A 548 19.54 13.33 25.35
N THR A 549 19.60 12.73 24.17
CA THR A 549 20.37 11.51 23.92
C THR A 549 21.75 11.92 23.39
N TYR A 550 22.78 11.25 23.90
CA TYR A 550 24.17 11.51 23.56
C TYR A 550 24.70 10.41 22.64
N VAL A 551 25.41 10.82 21.59
CA VAL A 551 25.86 9.95 20.51
C VAL A 551 27.36 10.15 20.29
N ILE A 552 28.11 9.04 20.26
CA ILE A 552 29.52 9.03 19.88
C ILE A 552 29.61 9.00 18.35
N PRO A 553 30.35 9.91 17.69
CA PRO A 553 30.54 9.88 16.25
C PRO A 553 31.11 8.54 15.78
N LEU A 554 30.50 7.92 14.76
CA LEU A 554 30.90 6.59 14.30
C LEU A 554 32.31 6.61 13.69
N SER A 555 32.63 7.66 12.94
CA SER A 555 33.96 7.96 12.40
C SER A 555 35.09 7.79 13.45
N ARG A 556 34.88 8.30 14.67
CA ARG A 556 35.82 8.20 15.78
C ARG A 556 36.04 6.75 16.21
N ILE A 557 34.97 5.98 16.32
CA ILE A 557 35.02 4.56 16.70
C ILE A 557 35.80 3.77 15.65
N LEU A 558 35.47 3.97 14.36
CA LEU A 558 36.13 3.28 13.25
C LEU A 558 37.61 3.62 13.17
N LEU A 559 37.98 4.89 13.32
CA LEU A 559 39.37 5.34 13.34
C LEU A 559 40.15 4.71 14.50
N ARG A 560 39.57 4.68 15.70
CA ARG A 560 40.21 4.16 16.91
C ARG A 560 40.42 2.64 16.84
N THR A 561 39.46 1.92 16.27
CA THR A 561 39.48 0.45 16.15
C THR A 561 40.14 -0.04 14.86
N LYS A 562 40.44 0.86 13.91
CA LYS A 562 40.95 0.54 12.56
C LYS A 562 40.02 -0.40 11.79
N THR A 563 38.71 -0.17 11.89
CA THR A 563 37.68 -0.95 11.22
C THR A 563 36.91 -0.12 10.18
N GLN A 564 36.12 -0.78 9.34
CA GLN A 564 35.25 -0.17 8.33
C GLN A 564 33.84 -0.73 8.45
N LEU A 565 32.84 0.11 8.17
CA LEU A 565 31.42 -0.27 8.15
C LEU A 565 31.14 -1.27 7.02
N THR A 566 30.24 -2.25 7.24
CA THR A 566 29.93 -3.30 6.25
C THR A 566 28.46 -3.59 6.12
#